data_AF-A0A174JJY0-F1
#
_entry.id   AF-A0A174JJY0-F1
#
_cell.length_a   1.000
_cell.length_b   1.000
_cell.length_c   1.000
_cell.angle_alpha   90.00
_cell.angle_beta   90.00
_cell.angle_gamma   90.00
#
_symmetry.space_group_name_H-M   'P 1'
#
loop_
_entity.id
_entity.type
_entity.pdbx_description
1 polymer ?
#
loop_
_entity_poly.entity_id
_entity_poly.type
_entity_poly.pdbx_seq_one_letter_code
_entity_poly.pdbx_strand_id
1 'polypeptide(L)' 'MSWINESNRIKHLLYAIPAGALLTILFAAGLAVGMEFKDRAYGNEWDWLDIAATLIGGFIGQVIQIGVLTLIL' A
#
# COMPACT_ATOMS: atom_id res chain seq x y z
N MET A 1 -13.93 -17.62 -1.91
CA MET A 1 -13.78 -16.17 -2.19
C MET A 1 -12.30 -15.82 -2.18
N SER A 2 -11.77 -15.34 -3.30
CA SER A 2 -10.43 -14.73 -3.35
C SER A 2 -10.59 -13.31 -2.83
N TRP A 3 -10.36 -13.11 -1.54
CA TRP A 3 -10.42 -11.80 -0.88
C TRP A 3 -9.62 -10.73 -1.65
N ILE A 4 -8.54 -11.12 -2.34
CA ILE A 4 -7.70 -10.21 -3.11
C ILE A 4 -8.29 -9.79 -4.48
N ASN A 5 -9.32 -10.48 -4.98
CA ASN A 5 -9.96 -10.21 -6.28
C ASN A 5 -11.32 -9.49 -6.17
N GLU A 6 -11.88 -9.32 -4.97
CA GLU A 6 -13.20 -8.69 -4.77
C GLU A 6 -13.17 -7.16 -4.84
N SER A 7 -11.99 -6.54 -4.80
CA SER A 7 -11.78 -5.11 -5.01
C SER A 7 -10.54 -4.93 -5.89
N ASN A 8 -10.24 -3.70 -6.32
CA ASN A 8 -8.99 -3.33 -6.99
C ASN A 8 -7.73 -3.55 -6.10
N ARG A 9 -7.79 -4.37 -5.04
CA ARG A 9 -6.74 -4.68 -4.05
C ARG A 9 -5.40 -5.07 -4.65
N ILE A 10 -5.39 -5.76 -5.79
CA ILE A 10 -4.14 -6.04 -6.54
C ILE A 10 -3.45 -4.73 -6.94
N LYS A 11 -4.21 -3.71 -7.37
CA LYS A 11 -3.67 -2.37 -7.66
C LYS A 11 -3.17 -1.70 -6.39
N HIS A 12 -3.92 -1.78 -5.28
CA HIS A 12 -3.48 -1.23 -3.99
C HIS A 12 -2.13 -1.83 -3.55
N LEU A 13 -1.96 -3.14 -3.71
CA LEU A 13 -0.71 -3.83 -3.41
C LEU A 13 0.42 -3.41 -4.36
N LEU A 14 0.19 -3.50 -5.69
CA LEU A 14 1.23 -3.23 -6.68
C LEU A 14 1.70 -1.77 -6.68
N TYR A 15 0.78 -0.81 -6.53
CA TYR A 15 1.14 0.61 -6.52
C TYR A 15 1.78 1.06 -5.21
N ALA A 16 1.59 0.32 -4.12
CA ALA A 16 2.25 0.63 -2.85
C ALA A 16 3.72 0.17 -2.78
N ILE A 17 4.14 -0.79 -3.61
CA ILE A 17 5.54 -1.25 -3.69
C ILE A 17 6.50 -0.09 -4.03
N PRO A 18 6.33 0.68 -5.12
CA PRO A 18 7.23 1.80 -5.40
C PRO A 18 7.16 2.89 -4.34
N ALA A 19 6.00 3.11 -3.72
CA ALA A 19 5.84 4.07 -2.62
C ALA A 19 6.67 3.66 -1.38
N GLY A 20 6.65 2.37 -1.02
CA GLY A 20 7.48 1.81 0.05
C GLY A 20 8.96 1.76 -0.29
N ALA A 21 9.32 1.51 -1.55
CA ALA A 21 10.71 1.38 -2.00
C ALA A 21 11.46 2.71 -2.10
N LEU A 22 10.77 3.78 -2.54
CA LEU A 22 11.39 5.09 -2.76
C LEU A 22 11.32 6.00 -1.53
N LEU A 23 10.23 5.88 -0.76
CA LEU A 23 9.99 6.72 0.41
C LEU A 23 10.15 5.85 1.66
N THR A 24 9.06 5.31 2.19
CA THR A 24 9.04 4.35 3.31
C THR A 24 7.65 3.72 3.47
N ILE A 25 7.54 2.71 4.33
CA ILE A 25 6.26 2.16 4.82
C ILE A 25 5.34 3.22 5.46
N LEU A 26 5.88 4.24 6.12
CA LEU A 26 5.07 5.29 6.75
C LEU A 26 4.34 6.14 5.70
N PHE A 27 5.02 6.42 4.58
CA PHE A 27 4.39 7.09 3.46
C PHE A 27 3.29 6.22 2.84
N ALA A 28 3.55 4.92 2.63
CA ALA A 28 2.54 3.99 2.13
C ALA A 28 1.31 3.88 3.07
N ALA A 29 1.52 3.93 4.39
CA ALA A 29 0.43 3.96 5.39
C ALA A 29 -0.41 5.24 5.28
N GLY A 30 0.22 6.40 5.13
CA GLY A 30 -0.49 7.66 4.88
C GLY A 30 -1.27 7.64 3.57
N LEU A 31 -0.70 7.04 2.52
CA LEU A 31 -1.36 6.87 1.21
C LEU A 31 -2.59 5.96 1.30
N ALA A 32 -2.47 4.86 2.04
CA ALA A 32 -3.57 3.93 2.29
C ALA A 32 -4.75 4.62 2.98
N VAL A 33 -4.49 5.32 4.09
CA VAL A 33 -5.52 6.06 4.84
C VAL A 33 -6.08 7.22 4.03
N GLY A 34 -5.24 7.92 3.26
CA GLY A 34 -5.67 9.05 2.42
C GLY A 34 -6.59 8.62 1.28
N MET A 35 -6.33 7.46 0.66
CA MET A 35 -7.19 6.90 -0.39
C MET A 35 -8.56 6.50 0.17
N GLU A 36 -8.61 5.82 1.31
CA GLU A 36 -9.88 5.48 1.96
C GLU A 36 -10.63 6.70 2.49
N PHE A 37 -9.91 7.71 2.99
CA PHE A 37 -10.52 8.97 3.41
C PHE A 37 -11.20 9.68 2.23
N LYS A 38 -10.51 9.73 1.09
CA LYS A 38 -11.05 10.26 -0.16
C LYS A 38 -12.30 9.46 -0.57
N ASP A 39 -12.24 8.13 -0.57
CA ASP A 39 -13.36 7.28 -0.97
C ASP A 39 -14.58 7.47 -0.04
N ARG A 40 -14.37 7.59 1.28
CA ARG A 40 -15.40 7.98 2.25
C ARG A 40 -16.00 9.36 1.97
N ALA A 41 -15.19 10.34 1.58
CA ALA A 41 -15.65 11.69 1.26
C ALA A 41 -16.55 11.71 0.01
N TYR A 42 -16.37 10.77 -0.93
CA TYR A 42 -17.21 10.59 -2.11
C TYR A 42 -18.40 9.63 -1.87
N GLY A 43 -18.64 9.20 -0.63
CA GLY A 43 -19.79 8.38 -0.25
C GLY A 43 -19.59 6.87 -0.37
N ASN A 44 -18.36 6.40 -0.60
CA ASN A 44 -18.04 4.97 -0.57
C ASN A 44 -17.89 4.46 0.87
N GLU A 45 -18.00 3.14 1.06
CA GLU A 45 -17.74 2.51 2.35
C GLU A 45 -16.24 2.46 2.66
N TRP A 46 -15.88 2.47 3.94
CA TRP A 46 -14.49 2.38 4.37
C TRP A 46 -14.00 0.93 4.32
N ASP A 47 -12.98 0.66 3.52
CA ASP A 47 -12.44 -0.69 3.35
C ASP A 47 -11.08 -0.88 4.02
N TRP A 48 -11.10 -1.54 5.19
CA TRP A 48 -9.89 -1.92 5.92
C TRP A 48 -8.98 -2.88 5.15
N LEU A 49 -9.54 -3.62 4.20
CA LEU A 49 -8.80 -4.59 3.40
C LEU A 49 -7.96 -3.90 2.32
N ASP A 50 -8.44 -2.77 1.80
CA ASP A 50 -7.70 -1.94 0.85
C ASP A 50 -6.53 -1.24 1.55
N ILE A 51 -6.70 -0.85 2.82
CA ILE A 51 -5.60 -0.40 3.68
C ILE A 51 -4.57 -1.51 3.89
N ALA A 52 -5.02 -2.71 4.28
CA ALA A 52 -4.13 -3.84 4.52
C ALA A 52 -3.34 -4.22 3.25
N ALA A 53 -3.98 -4.25 2.08
CA ALA A 53 -3.33 -4.54 0.80
C ALA A 53 -2.26 -3.48 0.46
N THR A 54 -2.56 -2.21 0.68
CA THR A 54 -1.61 -1.10 0.48
C THR A 54 -0.42 -1.21 1.44
N LEU A 55 -0.66 -1.53 2.72
CA LEU A 55 0.41 -1.72 3.71
C LEU A 55 1.30 -2.92 3.38
N ILE A 56 0.74 -4.03 2.89
CA ILE A 56 1.51 -5.19 2.44
C ILE A 56 2.41 -4.81 1.26
N GLY A 57 1.87 -4.09 0.27
CA GLY A 57 2.68 -3.59 -0.85
C GLY A 57 3.78 -2.63 -0.40
N GLY A 58 3.47 -1.70 0.52
CA GLY A 58 4.45 -0.80 1.12
C GLY A 58 5.54 -1.54 1.90
N PHE A 59 5.20 -2.63 2.58
CA PHE A 59 6.15 -3.44 3.33
C PHE A 59 7.12 -4.18 2.40
N ILE A 60 6.60 -4.75 1.30
CA ILE A 60 7.42 -5.34 0.24
C ILE A 60 8.38 -4.28 -0.32
N GLY A 61 7.87 -3.07 -0.59
CA GLY A 61 8.70 -1.93 -1.02
C GLY A 61 9.81 -1.59 -0.02
N GLN A 62 9.49 -1.53 1.27
CA GLN A 62 10.45 -1.26 2.34
C GLN A 62 11.55 -2.32 2.44
N VAL A 63 11.20 -3.60 2.27
CA VAL A 63 12.16 -4.71 2.24
C VAL A 63 13.10 -4.58 1.03
N ILE A 64 12.57 -4.21 -0.14
CA ILE A 64 13.39 -3.94 -1.33
C ILE A 64 14.33 -2.75 -1.09
N GLN A 65 13.83 -1.65 -0.51
CA GLN A 65 14.64 -0.48 -0.17
C GLN A 65 15.82 -0.85 0.73
N ILE A 66 15.55 -1.58 1.81
CA ILE A 66 16.58 -2.04 2.74
C ILE A 66 17.58 -2.95 2.03
N GLY A 67 17.11 -3.94 1.25
CA GLY A 67 17.98 -4.85 0.51
C GLY A 67 18.91 -4.12 -0.46
N VAL A 68 18.40 -3.11 -1.18
CA VAL A 68 19.20 -2.27 -2.09
C VAL A 68 20.21 -1.44 -1.30
N LEU A 69 19.80 -0.79 -0.21
CA LEU A 69 20.70 0.02 0.61
C LEU A 69 21.82 -0.82 1.22
N THR A 70 21.54 -2.03 1.69
CA THR A 70 22.54 -2.97 2.24
C THR A 70 23.53 -3.47 1.18
N LEU A 71 23.16 -3.50 -0.11
CA LEU A 71 24.08 -3.89 -1.17
C LEU A 71 24.99 -2.74 -1.63
N ILE A 72 24.58 -1.49 -1.43
CA ILE A 72 25.30 -0.29 -1.88
C ILE A 72 26.23 0.26 -0.80
N LEU A 73 25.83 0.18 0.47
CA LEU A 73 26.58 0.64 1.64
C LEU A 73 27.50 -0.45 2.20
#